data_AF-A0A1V3R1R5-F1
#
_entry.id   AF-A0A1V3R1R5-F1
#
_cell.length_a   1.000
_cell.length_b   1.000
_cell.length_c   1.000
_cell.angle_alpha   90.00
_cell.angle_beta   90.00
_cell.angle_gamma   90.00
#
_symmetry.space_group_name_H-M   'P 1'
#
loop_
_entity.id
_entity.type
_entity.pdbx_description
1 polymer ?
#
loop_
_entity_poly.entity_id
_entity_poly.type
_entity_poly.pdbx_seq_one_letter_code
_entity_poly.pdbx_strand_id
1 'polypeptide(L)'
;MNSIFQILATCSAGEKTQLLEFCATRHSVQSKTYQLLKLNVEKPGLKDCEVCQMIYGEKESSAYFQLKKRVKEELEELFPLLNTSSFSDEVKSRIRCSELLLQSQVMLARGLRYEGAKLLEKSLKKAIDGDFPDLVLSIFDTSQRFGVNEVIRKEDLPELELVIKSHLQILVNQHHPRTEDRTKCEKNAYLGQILQQLNSERKNWGIVANIRQSIANQDFDETQSLILESEASFSENPDNRDVYEEFFLTKQQFLLQSGQYNQVIQNCKNKNTSLIQSRENCLELAQYQWYAHFHQDQLDEATALLKKNLERWCPELSPKWKYWEAFLLFRQKSLKNSLRLVHECQQELKTLPNYYLGSKMLELMILFDQNEVDWLDYKVENLRKLIHRWKGKVSARIDSAFHVLHGIQTKVPINFIEDLNTNVHLQKLQDGKGIYNWNPIDFELIRYDCWISDRLN
;
A
#
# COMPACT_ATOMS: atom_id res chain seq x y z
N MET A 1 20.47 13.41 14.45
CA MET A 1 20.55 13.33 12.99
C MET A 1 21.87 13.96 12.56
N ASN A 2 22.71 13.22 11.83
CA ASN A 2 24.06 13.70 11.49
C ASN A 2 24.02 14.79 10.40
N SER A 3 24.89 15.79 10.49
CA SER A 3 25.12 16.83 9.48
C SER A 3 26.11 16.36 8.41
N ILE A 4 26.19 17.05 7.26
CA ILE A 4 27.20 16.80 6.22
C ILE A 4 28.60 16.70 6.83
N PHE A 5 28.94 17.63 7.73
CA PHE A 5 30.23 17.65 8.42
C PHE A 5 30.46 16.40 9.28
N GLN A 6 29.45 15.93 10.00
CA GLN A 6 29.56 14.73 10.83
C GLN A 6 29.76 13.46 9.98
N ILE A 7 29.12 13.37 8.82
CA ILE A 7 29.32 12.26 7.87
C ILE A 7 30.74 12.30 7.29
N LEU A 8 31.20 13.47 6.85
CA LEU A 8 32.55 13.59 6.31
C LEU A 8 33.64 13.40 7.38
N ALA A 9 33.36 13.74 8.64
CA ALA A 9 34.31 13.54 9.73
C ALA A 9 34.65 12.07 10.00
N THR A 10 33.77 11.13 9.63
CA THR A 10 34.06 9.69 9.75
C THR A 10 34.86 9.13 8.58
N CYS A 11 35.04 9.92 7.50
CA CYS A 11 35.77 9.52 6.30
C CYS A 11 37.25 9.91 6.37
N SER A 12 38.12 9.02 5.89
CA SER A 12 39.50 9.33 5.54
C SER A 12 39.58 10.34 4.38
N ALA A 13 40.77 10.91 4.15
CA ALA A 13 40.98 11.83 3.04
C ALA A 13 40.69 11.19 1.67
N GLY A 14 41.07 9.92 1.49
CA GLY A 14 40.81 9.18 0.26
C GLY A 14 39.32 8.93 0.01
N GLU A 15 38.57 8.57 1.05
CA GLU A 15 37.12 8.37 0.95
C GLU A 15 36.38 9.68 0.63
N LYS A 16 36.82 10.81 1.19
CA LYS A 16 36.28 12.13 0.84
C LYS A 16 36.49 12.47 -0.64
N THR A 17 37.67 12.13 -1.18
CA THR A 17 37.96 12.30 -2.61
C THR A 17 37.07 11.38 -3.47
N GLN A 18 36.87 10.13 -3.07
CA GLN A 18 35.97 9.21 -3.78
C GLN A 18 34.51 9.71 -3.78
N LEU A 19 34.01 10.23 -2.65
CA LEU A 19 32.68 10.84 -2.59
C LEU A 19 32.54 12.02 -3.56
N LEU A 20 33.58 12.86 -3.69
CA LEU A 20 33.58 13.95 -4.67
C LEU A 20 33.57 13.44 -6.10
N GLU A 21 34.35 12.41 -6.41
CA GLU A 21 34.36 11.78 -7.73
C GLU A 21 33.00 11.19 -8.08
N PHE A 22 32.37 10.45 -7.16
CA PHE A 22 31.02 9.93 -7.36
C PHE A 22 30.00 11.05 -7.60
N CYS A 23 30.04 12.12 -6.79
CA CYS A 23 29.16 13.28 -6.98
C CYS A 23 29.40 13.96 -8.34
N ALA A 24 30.66 14.04 -8.80
CA ALA A 24 31.01 14.60 -10.11
C ALA A 24 30.47 13.78 -11.30
N THR A 25 30.22 12.47 -11.12
CA THR A 25 29.57 11.65 -12.17
C THR A 25 28.07 11.91 -12.29
N ARG A 26 27.42 12.30 -11.19
CA ARG A 26 25.97 12.57 -11.14
C ARG A 26 25.63 14.02 -11.47
N HIS A 27 26.55 14.93 -11.21
CA HIS A 27 26.32 16.36 -11.33
C HIS A 27 27.45 17.08 -12.06
N SER A 28 27.11 18.16 -12.76
CA SER A 28 28.14 19.02 -13.35
C SER A 28 28.99 19.68 -12.25
N VAL A 29 30.25 19.97 -12.57
CA VAL A 29 31.20 20.66 -11.68
C VAL A 29 30.68 22.06 -11.27
N GLN A 30 29.79 22.64 -12.08
CA GLN A 30 29.15 23.93 -11.81
C GLN A 30 27.88 23.82 -10.94
N SER A 31 27.42 22.60 -10.64
CA SER A 31 26.25 22.41 -9.79
C SER A 31 26.54 22.85 -8.35
N LYS A 32 25.54 23.48 -7.73
CA LYS A 32 25.65 23.93 -6.33
C LYS A 32 25.83 22.75 -5.35
N THR A 33 25.31 21.58 -5.71
CA THR A 33 25.47 20.32 -4.96
C THR A 33 26.93 19.90 -4.90
N TYR A 34 27.58 19.78 -6.07
CA TYR A 34 29.00 19.45 -6.16
C TYR A 34 29.87 20.52 -5.47
N GLN A 35 29.58 21.80 -5.70
CA GLN A 35 30.30 22.92 -5.07
C GLN A 35 30.21 22.88 -3.54
N LEU A 36 29.02 22.60 -3.00
CA LEU A 36 28.83 22.49 -1.54
C LEU A 36 29.63 21.32 -0.97
N LEU A 37 29.56 20.14 -1.60
CA LEU A 37 30.33 18.99 -1.15
C LEU A 37 31.84 19.27 -1.22
N LYS A 38 32.30 19.85 -2.32
CA LYS A 38 33.70 20.25 -2.53
C LYS A 38 34.19 21.20 -1.43
N LEU A 39 33.42 22.24 -1.11
CA LEU A 39 33.75 23.18 -0.04
C LEU A 39 33.83 22.49 1.33
N ASN A 40 32.94 21.54 1.64
CA ASN A 40 32.98 20.79 2.89
C ASN A 40 34.17 19.83 3.00
N VAL A 41 34.66 19.32 1.86
CA VAL A 41 35.86 18.46 1.81
C VAL A 41 37.15 19.27 1.87
N GLU A 42 37.27 20.33 1.07
CA GLU A 42 38.50 21.13 0.94
C GLU A 42 38.70 22.13 2.07
N LYS A 43 37.60 22.67 2.64
CA LYS A 43 37.62 23.70 3.69
C LYS A 43 36.71 23.31 4.86
N PRO A 44 37.04 22.22 5.58
CA PRO A 44 36.27 21.83 6.75
C PRO A 44 36.34 22.93 7.82
N GLY A 45 35.19 23.47 8.22
CA GLY A 45 35.10 24.49 9.28
C GLY A 45 34.53 25.84 8.86
N LEU A 46 34.21 26.04 7.57
CA LEU A 46 33.47 27.23 7.13
C LEU A 46 32.08 27.29 7.80
N LYS A 47 31.69 28.50 8.23
CA LYS A 47 30.35 28.74 8.76
C LYS A 47 29.33 28.73 7.63
N ASP A 48 28.09 28.35 7.96
CA ASP A 48 27.00 28.28 6.99
C ASP A 48 26.79 29.60 6.21
N CYS A 49 26.97 30.76 6.88
CA CYS A 49 26.85 32.06 6.23
C CYS A 49 27.96 32.34 5.20
N GLU A 50 29.17 31.82 5.43
CA GLU A 50 30.31 31.96 4.51
C GLU A 50 30.13 31.06 3.29
N VAL A 51 29.69 29.82 3.51
CA VAL A 51 29.40 28.87 2.42
C VAL A 51 28.21 29.35 1.57
N CYS A 52 27.15 29.86 2.22
CA CYS A 52 26.01 30.45 1.52
C CYS A 52 26.43 31.63 0.66
N GLN A 53 27.28 32.52 1.19
CA GLN A 53 27.83 33.66 0.44
C GLN A 53 28.64 33.20 -0.77
N MET A 54 29.43 32.13 -0.66
CA MET A 54 30.24 31.61 -1.78
C MET A 54 29.41 30.94 -2.88
N ILE A 55 28.29 30.27 -2.56
CA ILE A 55 27.48 29.52 -3.52
C ILE A 55 26.33 30.35 -4.11
N TYR A 56 25.71 31.22 -3.30
CA TYR A 56 24.53 31.99 -3.66
C TYR A 56 24.78 33.50 -3.77
N GLY A 57 25.92 34.01 -3.30
CA GLY A 57 26.20 35.45 -3.28
C GLY A 57 25.51 36.21 -2.14
N GLU A 58 24.86 35.52 -1.21
CA GLU A 58 24.11 36.09 -0.09
C GLU A 58 24.48 35.39 1.22
N LYS A 59 24.50 36.14 2.34
CA LYS A 59 24.90 35.61 3.66
C LYS A 59 23.92 34.57 4.21
N GLU A 60 22.64 34.69 3.90
CA GLU A 60 21.59 33.77 4.35
C GLU A 60 20.56 33.57 3.24
N SER A 61 20.21 32.32 2.96
CA SER A 61 19.20 31.97 1.95
C SER A 61 18.45 30.71 2.36
N SER A 62 17.13 30.72 2.25
CA SER A 62 16.29 29.53 2.48
C SER A 62 16.64 28.39 1.52
N ALA A 63 17.10 28.72 0.31
CA ALA A 63 17.54 27.76 -0.70
C ALA A 63 18.81 26.99 -0.28
N TYR A 64 19.68 27.60 0.53
CA TYR A 64 20.90 26.97 1.03
C TYR A 64 20.59 25.83 2.02
N PHE A 65 19.59 25.99 2.89
CA PHE A 65 19.16 24.92 3.80
C PHE A 65 18.64 23.69 3.03
N GLN A 66 17.86 23.91 1.96
CA GLN A 66 17.39 22.84 1.08
C GLN A 66 18.53 22.19 0.30
N LEU A 67 19.56 22.95 -0.08
CA LEU A 67 20.77 22.41 -0.70
C LEU A 67 21.55 21.50 0.27
N LYS A 68 21.74 21.93 1.52
CA LYS A 68 22.36 21.09 2.56
C LYS A 68 21.61 19.78 2.79
N LYS A 69 20.28 19.84 2.83
CA LYS A 69 19.45 18.63 2.96
C LYS A 69 19.68 17.67 1.79
N ARG A 70 19.64 18.16 0.55
CA ARG A 70 19.88 17.34 -0.66
C ARG A 70 21.28 16.73 -0.71
N VAL A 71 22.33 17.51 -0.42
CA VAL A 71 23.71 17.01 -0.38
C VAL A 71 23.88 15.95 0.72
N LYS A 72 23.20 16.12 1.85
CA LYS A 72 23.21 15.11 2.90
C LYS A 72 22.56 13.80 2.43
N GLU A 73 21.36 13.88 1.85
CA GLU A 73 20.65 12.70 1.32
C GLU A 73 21.50 11.97 0.26
N GLU A 74 22.16 12.72 -0.63
CA GLU A 74 23.06 12.15 -1.62
C GLU A 74 24.31 11.51 -0.99
N LEU A 75 24.87 12.12 0.06
CA LEU A 75 25.96 11.51 0.81
C LEU A 75 25.54 10.19 1.45
N GLU A 76 24.33 10.13 2.03
CA GLU A 76 23.78 8.89 2.61
C GLU A 76 23.60 7.79 1.55
N GLU A 77 23.27 8.15 0.30
CA GLU A 77 23.22 7.20 -0.82
C GLU A 77 24.59 6.74 -1.31
N LEU A 78 25.59 7.63 -1.30
CA LEU A 78 26.93 7.34 -1.79
C LEU A 78 27.81 6.63 -0.75
N PHE A 79 27.52 6.84 0.53
CA PHE A 79 28.32 6.29 1.64
C PHE A 79 28.53 4.77 1.57
N PRO A 80 27.52 3.94 1.24
CA PRO A 80 27.69 2.49 1.10
C PRO A 80 28.65 2.07 -0.02
N LEU A 81 28.95 2.96 -0.98
CA LEU A 81 29.85 2.67 -2.10
C LEU A 81 31.33 2.83 -1.73
N LEU A 82 31.63 3.32 -0.52
CA LEU A 82 33.00 3.49 -0.04
C LEU A 82 33.61 2.18 0.44
N ASN A 83 34.82 1.89 -0.05
CA ASN A 83 35.63 0.77 0.43
C ASN A 83 36.25 1.13 1.78
N THR A 84 35.52 0.87 2.84
CA THR A 84 35.94 1.15 4.21
C THR A 84 36.95 0.10 4.70
N SER A 85 38.18 0.52 4.96
CA SER A 85 39.21 -0.35 5.53
C SER A 85 39.00 -0.63 7.03
N SER A 86 38.17 0.16 7.71
CA SER A 86 38.04 0.23 9.17
C SER A 86 37.08 -0.77 9.82
N PHE A 87 36.21 -1.44 9.07
CA PHE A 87 35.31 -2.45 9.65
C PHE A 87 36.03 -3.74 10.04
N SER A 88 35.49 -4.43 11.06
CA SER A 88 35.92 -5.79 11.39
C SER A 88 35.65 -6.73 10.21
N ASP A 89 36.44 -7.80 10.10
CA ASP A 89 36.31 -8.77 9.01
C ASP A 89 34.93 -9.44 9.00
N GLU A 90 34.32 -9.62 10.18
CA GLU A 90 32.95 -10.11 10.33
C GLU A 90 31.91 -9.17 9.69
N VAL A 91 31.97 -7.87 10.00
CA VAL A 91 31.05 -6.86 9.43
C VAL A 91 31.24 -6.76 7.91
N LYS A 92 32.49 -6.78 7.43
CA LYS A 92 32.80 -6.80 5.99
C LYS A 92 32.23 -8.04 5.32
N SER A 93 32.39 -9.21 5.93
CA SER A 93 31.86 -10.47 5.40
C SER A 93 30.33 -10.44 5.31
N ARG A 94 29.67 -9.93 6.37
CA ARG A 94 28.20 -9.80 6.41
C ARG A 94 27.68 -8.84 5.34
N ILE A 95 28.25 -7.64 5.22
CA ILE A 95 27.89 -6.66 4.18
C ILE A 95 28.04 -7.31 2.79
N ARG A 96 29.18 -7.96 2.54
CA ARG A 96 29.44 -8.59 1.25
C ARG A 96 28.47 -9.72 0.94
N CYS A 97 28.04 -10.48 1.96
CA CYS A 97 27.03 -11.51 1.83
C CYS A 97 25.68 -10.91 1.38
N SER A 98 25.24 -9.84 2.05
CA SER A 98 24.00 -9.11 1.73
C SER A 98 24.03 -8.49 0.33
N GLU A 99 25.17 -7.92 -0.10
CA GLU A 99 25.33 -7.39 -1.45
C GLU A 99 25.10 -8.47 -2.52
N LEU A 100 25.68 -9.66 -2.34
CA LEU A 100 25.51 -10.77 -3.26
C LEU A 100 24.05 -11.25 -3.32
N LEU A 101 23.36 -11.28 -2.18
CA LEU A 101 21.93 -11.61 -2.11
C LEU A 101 21.10 -10.58 -2.89
N LEU A 102 21.32 -9.28 -2.67
CA LEU A 102 20.61 -8.22 -3.37
C LEU A 102 20.88 -8.25 -4.88
N GLN A 103 22.14 -8.43 -5.28
CA GLN A 103 22.51 -8.57 -6.69
C GLN A 103 21.82 -9.79 -7.33
N SER A 104 21.76 -10.92 -6.63
CA SER A 104 21.03 -12.10 -7.09
C SER A 104 19.55 -11.80 -7.30
N GLN A 105 18.88 -11.19 -6.32
CA GLN A 105 17.45 -10.83 -6.42
C GLN A 105 17.16 -9.94 -7.63
N VAL A 106 18.02 -8.94 -7.90
CA VAL A 106 17.88 -8.07 -9.09
C VAL A 106 18.03 -8.87 -10.39
N MET A 107 19.01 -9.78 -10.48
CA MET A 107 19.21 -10.60 -11.68
C MET A 107 18.03 -11.57 -11.90
N LEU A 108 17.57 -12.24 -10.84
CA LEU A 108 16.42 -13.15 -10.88
C LEU A 108 15.14 -12.43 -11.28
N ALA A 109 14.88 -11.24 -10.72
CA ALA A 109 13.72 -10.41 -11.06
C ALA A 109 13.72 -9.96 -12.53
N ARG A 110 14.91 -9.83 -13.15
CA ARG A 110 15.07 -9.52 -14.57
C ARG A 110 15.03 -10.75 -15.49
N GLY A 111 14.85 -11.95 -14.93
CA GLY A 111 14.80 -13.21 -15.68
C GLY A 111 16.18 -13.84 -15.96
N LEU A 112 17.27 -13.27 -15.46
CA LEU A 112 18.63 -13.81 -15.60
C LEU A 112 18.87 -14.90 -14.54
N ARG A 113 18.22 -16.06 -14.75
CA ARG A 113 18.12 -17.12 -13.73
C ARG A 113 19.47 -17.73 -13.36
N TYR A 114 20.30 -18.04 -14.35
CA TYR A 114 21.57 -18.73 -14.14
C TYR A 114 22.57 -17.84 -13.38
N GLU A 115 22.72 -16.58 -13.80
CA GLU A 115 23.59 -15.59 -13.16
C GLU A 115 23.11 -15.28 -11.75
N GLY A 116 21.79 -15.12 -11.57
CA GLY A 116 21.17 -14.91 -10.27
C GLY A 116 21.40 -16.08 -9.32
N ALA A 117 21.22 -17.32 -9.78
CA ALA A 117 21.47 -18.53 -8.99
C ALA A 117 22.94 -18.65 -8.56
N LYS A 118 23.89 -18.38 -9.47
CA LYS A 118 25.33 -18.42 -9.16
C LYS A 118 25.74 -17.39 -8.10
N LEU A 119 25.14 -16.20 -8.12
CA LEU A 119 25.36 -15.19 -7.08
C LEU A 119 24.72 -15.61 -5.75
N LEU A 120 23.54 -16.23 -5.81
CA LEU A 120 22.84 -16.74 -4.63
C LEU A 120 23.63 -17.86 -3.94
N GLU A 121 24.20 -18.79 -4.70
CA GLU A 121 25.06 -19.86 -4.19
C GLU A 121 26.33 -19.31 -3.50
N LYS A 122 26.96 -18.30 -4.11
CA LYS A 122 28.11 -17.61 -3.50
C LYS A 122 27.72 -16.87 -2.21
N SER A 123 26.52 -16.28 -2.18
CA SER A 123 25.98 -15.65 -0.98
C SER A 123 25.73 -16.69 0.11
N LEU A 124 25.14 -17.84 -0.23
CA LEU A 124 24.85 -18.93 0.71
C LEU A 124 26.12 -19.44 1.38
N LYS A 125 27.15 -19.73 0.57
CA LYS A 125 28.44 -20.17 1.11
C LYS A 125 29.03 -19.16 2.10
N LYS A 126 28.98 -17.87 1.78
CA LYS A 126 29.46 -16.80 2.68
C LYS A 126 28.61 -16.66 3.94
N ALA A 127 27.29 -16.86 3.83
CA ALA A 127 26.39 -16.81 4.97
C ALA A 127 26.67 -17.96 5.94
N ILE A 128 26.95 -19.16 5.42
CA ILE A 128 27.33 -20.33 6.20
C ILE A 128 28.72 -20.14 6.83
N ASP A 129 29.74 -19.81 6.03
CA ASP A 129 31.11 -19.59 6.50
C ASP A 129 31.19 -18.49 7.60
N GLY A 130 30.29 -17.51 7.53
CA GLY A 130 30.20 -16.39 8.46
C GLY A 130 29.24 -16.58 9.64
N ASP A 131 28.56 -17.73 9.75
CA ASP A 131 27.51 -17.99 10.75
C ASP A 131 26.42 -16.89 10.79
N PHE A 132 25.87 -16.54 9.62
CA PHE A 132 24.81 -15.53 9.45
C PHE A 132 23.44 -16.19 9.19
N PRO A 133 22.77 -16.74 10.24
CA PRO A 133 21.55 -17.54 10.07
C PRO A 133 20.40 -16.81 9.39
N ASP A 134 20.25 -15.51 9.66
CA ASP A 134 19.20 -14.69 9.09
C ASP A 134 19.38 -14.50 7.56
N LEU A 135 20.63 -14.39 7.11
CA LEU A 135 20.96 -14.32 5.68
C LEU A 135 20.79 -15.67 5.00
N VAL A 136 21.15 -16.78 5.66
CA VAL A 136 20.87 -18.14 5.17
C VAL A 136 19.37 -18.33 4.90
N LEU A 137 18.52 -17.94 5.86
CA LEU A 137 17.06 -18.01 5.71
C LEU A 137 16.54 -17.11 4.57
N SER A 138 17.06 -15.89 4.47
CA SER A 138 16.68 -14.95 3.40
C SER A 138 17.06 -15.45 2.01
N ILE A 139 18.21 -16.11 1.90
CA ILE A 139 18.68 -16.75 0.67
C ILE A 139 17.79 -17.94 0.29
N PHE A 140 17.38 -18.75 1.28
CA PHE A 140 16.47 -19.87 1.06
C PHE A 140 15.10 -19.40 0.55
N ASP A 141 14.48 -18.41 1.20
CA ASP A 141 13.21 -17.80 0.76
C ASP A 141 13.32 -17.25 -0.67
N THR A 142 14.41 -16.52 -0.95
CA THR A 142 14.69 -16.00 -2.30
C THR A 142 14.78 -17.15 -3.32
N SER A 143 15.47 -18.25 -2.98
CA SER A 143 15.62 -19.37 -3.91
C SER A 143 14.27 -20.02 -4.26
N GLN A 144 13.39 -20.19 -3.27
CA GLN A 144 12.06 -20.77 -3.46
C GLN A 144 11.17 -19.83 -4.28
N ARG A 145 11.16 -18.54 -3.92
CA ARG A 145 10.34 -17.52 -4.59
C ARG A 145 10.63 -17.43 -6.09
N PHE A 146 11.89 -17.59 -6.49
CA PHE A 146 12.30 -17.54 -7.90
C PHE A 146 12.45 -18.91 -8.56
N GLY A 147 12.19 -20.01 -7.84
CA GLY A 147 12.24 -21.38 -8.36
C GLY A 147 13.65 -21.87 -8.72
N VAL A 148 14.69 -21.35 -8.06
CA VAL A 148 16.10 -21.73 -8.28
C VAL A 148 16.59 -22.71 -7.22
N ASN A 149 15.94 -23.88 -7.18
CA ASN A 149 16.20 -24.93 -6.17
C ASN A 149 17.61 -25.53 -6.27
N GLU A 150 18.30 -25.34 -7.40
CA GLU A 150 19.67 -25.79 -7.67
C GLU A 150 20.73 -25.16 -6.76
N VAL A 151 20.38 -24.03 -6.12
CA VAL A 151 21.26 -23.26 -5.23
C VAL A 151 21.51 -23.99 -3.90
N ILE A 152 20.59 -24.87 -3.49
CA ILE A 152 20.70 -25.63 -2.25
C ILE A 152 21.09 -27.06 -2.61
N ARG A 153 22.34 -27.44 -2.33
CA ARG A 153 22.78 -28.81 -2.56
C ARG A 153 22.35 -29.66 -1.36
N LYS A 154 22.07 -30.94 -1.61
CA LYS A 154 21.76 -31.89 -0.53
C LYS A 154 22.88 -31.98 0.51
N GLU A 155 24.10 -31.69 0.10
CA GLU A 155 25.31 -31.67 0.93
C GLU A 155 25.30 -30.53 1.96
N ASP A 156 24.62 -29.41 1.65
CA ASP A 156 24.56 -28.23 2.52
C ASP A 156 23.45 -28.34 3.60
N LEU A 157 22.54 -29.32 3.46
CA LEU A 157 21.39 -29.51 4.35
C LEU A 157 21.75 -29.73 5.83
N PRO A 158 22.77 -30.54 6.20
CA PRO A 158 23.12 -30.74 7.61
C PRO A 158 23.63 -29.46 8.28
N GLU A 159 24.35 -28.62 7.54
CA GLU A 159 24.89 -27.37 8.03
C GLU A 159 23.79 -26.30 8.14
N LEU A 160 22.87 -26.27 7.16
CA LEU A 160 21.65 -25.47 7.21
C LEU A 160 20.78 -25.83 8.43
N GLU A 161 20.62 -27.12 8.71
CA GLU A 161 19.87 -27.61 9.87
C GLU A 161 20.53 -27.16 11.19
N LEU A 162 21.87 -27.17 11.26
CA LEU A 162 22.62 -26.69 12.41
C LEU A 162 22.45 -25.19 12.63
N VAL A 163 22.54 -24.39 11.57
CA VAL A 163 22.38 -22.92 11.59
C VAL A 163 20.95 -22.54 12.01
N ILE A 164 19.93 -23.23 11.49
CA ILE A 164 18.53 -23.03 11.89
C ILE A 164 18.33 -23.39 13.37
N LYS A 165 18.90 -24.52 13.83
CA LYS A 165 18.85 -24.91 15.25
C LYS A 165 19.54 -23.87 16.15
N SER A 166 20.69 -23.34 15.74
CA SER A 166 21.41 -22.29 16.47
C SER A 166 20.58 -21.00 16.58
N HIS A 167 19.97 -20.57 15.47
CA HIS A 167 19.13 -19.37 15.45
C HIS A 167 17.87 -19.53 16.31
N LEU A 168 17.18 -20.67 16.21
CA LEU A 168 16.05 -20.99 17.08
C LEU A 168 16.46 -20.99 18.55
N GLN A 169 17.65 -21.50 18.88
CA GLN A 169 18.17 -21.47 20.24
C GLN A 169 18.45 -20.04 20.74
N ILE A 170 18.93 -19.14 19.89
CA ILE A 170 19.12 -17.72 20.22
C ILE A 170 17.76 -17.06 20.49
N LEU A 171 16.78 -17.25 19.62
CA LEU A 171 15.42 -16.71 19.78
C LEU A 171 14.76 -17.22 21.06
N VAL A 172 14.90 -18.52 21.35
CA VAL A 172 14.43 -19.12 22.61
C VAL A 172 15.12 -18.48 23.81
N ASN A 173 16.43 -18.23 23.75
CA ASN A 173 17.17 -17.62 24.84
C ASN A 173 16.84 -16.12 25.03
N GLN A 174 16.44 -15.42 23.97
CA GLN A 174 16.07 -14.00 24.03
C GLN A 174 14.66 -13.77 24.58
N HIS A 175 13.73 -14.67 24.26
CA HIS A 175 12.33 -14.58 24.70
C HIS A 175 12.03 -15.31 26.01
N HIS A 176 13.02 -16.00 26.59
CA HIS A 176 12.87 -16.69 27.87
C HIS A 176 13.82 -16.07 28.92
N PRO A 177 13.30 -15.40 29.97
CA PRO A 177 14.16 -14.99 31.09
C PRO A 177 14.80 -16.24 31.69
N ARG A 178 16.10 -16.16 31.99
CA ARG A 178 16.89 -17.20 32.66
C ARG A 178 16.24 -17.55 34.01
N THR A 179 15.29 -18.47 34.01
CA THR A 179 14.92 -19.23 35.20
C THR A 179 15.75 -20.51 35.18
N GLU A 180 16.54 -20.68 36.24
CA GLU A 180 17.41 -21.81 36.46
C GLU A 180 16.61 -23.13 36.50
N ASP A 181 17.25 -24.20 36.04
CA ASP A 181 16.84 -25.61 36.12
C ASP A 181 15.50 -26.02 35.48
N ARG A 182 15.45 -25.97 34.14
CA ARG A 182 14.54 -26.81 33.35
C ARG A 182 15.30 -27.80 32.47
N THR A 183 14.90 -29.06 32.52
CA THR A 183 15.53 -30.16 31.77
C THR A 183 15.46 -29.93 30.26
N LYS A 184 16.42 -30.46 29.49
CA LYS A 184 16.48 -30.36 28.00
C LYS A 184 15.17 -30.80 27.31
N CYS A 185 14.39 -31.68 27.96
CA CYS A 185 13.10 -32.17 27.49
C CYS A 185 12.01 -31.08 27.47
N GLU A 186 11.98 -30.22 28.49
CA GLU A 186 10.99 -29.14 28.62
C GLU A 186 11.20 -28.02 27.60
N LYS A 187 12.47 -27.72 27.26
CA LYS A 187 12.81 -26.77 26.18
C LYS A 187 12.33 -27.27 24.82
N ASN A 188 12.52 -28.55 24.53
CA ASN A 188 12.08 -29.16 23.27
C ASN A 188 10.55 -29.24 23.17
N ALA A 189 9.84 -29.51 24.27
CA ALA A 189 8.38 -29.51 24.30
C ALA A 189 7.81 -28.10 24.03
N TYR A 190 8.41 -27.06 24.62
CA TYR A 190 8.03 -25.67 24.38
C TYR A 190 8.36 -25.20 22.96
N LEU A 191 9.53 -25.55 22.42
CA LEU A 191 9.85 -25.35 21.00
C LEU A 191 8.84 -26.05 20.09
N GLY A 192 8.41 -27.27 20.44
CA GLY A 192 7.34 -27.99 19.76
C GLY A 192 6.03 -27.23 19.77
N GLN A 193 5.64 -26.64 20.90
CA GLN A 193 4.44 -25.80 21.02
C GLN A 193 4.53 -24.52 20.19
N ILE A 194 5.66 -23.79 20.25
CA ILE A 194 5.88 -22.60 19.42
C ILE A 194 5.82 -22.96 17.93
N LEU A 195 6.50 -24.03 17.51
CA LEU A 195 6.49 -24.46 16.10
C LEU A 195 5.09 -24.91 15.66
N GLN A 196 4.32 -25.57 16.52
CA GLN A 196 2.93 -25.92 16.24
C GLN A 196 2.06 -24.68 16.10
N GLN A 197 2.22 -23.69 16.99
CA GLN A 197 1.51 -22.41 16.93
C GLN A 197 1.88 -21.61 15.66
N LEU A 198 3.17 -21.50 15.32
CA LEU A 198 3.61 -20.81 14.11
C LEU A 198 3.12 -21.50 12.84
N ASN A 199 3.09 -22.84 12.83
CA ASN A 199 2.56 -23.59 11.69
C ASN A 199 1.03 -23.45 11.55
N SER A 200 0.30 -23.42 12.67
CA SER A 200 -1.15 -23.18 12.64
C SER A 200 -1.46 -21.73 12.21
N GLU A 201 -0.71 -20.75 12.71
CA GLU A 201 -0.76 -19.35 12.28
C GLU A 201 -0.48 -19.21 10.78
N ARG A 202 0.59 -19.81 10.27
CA ARG A 202 0.93 -19.78 8.84
C ARG A 202 -0.18 -20.40 7.98
N LYS A 203 -0.76 -21.52 8.41
CA LYS A 203 -1.87 -22.16 7.71
C LYS A 203 -3.09 -21.24 7.67
N ASN A 204 -3.44 -20.62 8.79
CA ASN A 204 -4.59 -19.73 8.90
C ASN A 204 -4.41 -18.46 8.06
N TRP A 205 -3.23 -17.85 8.07
CA TRP A 205 -2.88 -16.75 7.17
C TRP A 205 -2.95 -17.15 5.69
N GLY A 206 -2.53 -18.38 5.36
CA GLY A 206 -2.68 -18.94 4.02
C GLY A 206 -4.14 -19.02 3.57
N ILE A 207 -5.05 -19.40 4.46
CA ILE A 207 -6.49 -19.42 4.18
C ILE A 207 -7.01 -17.99 3.92
N VAL A 208 -6.69 -17.02 4.78
CA VAL A 208 -7.11 -15.62 4.59
C VAL A 208 -6.57 -15.05 3.27
N ALA A 209 -5.31 -15.35 2.93
CA ALA A 209 -4.72 -14.96 1.66
C ALA A 209 -5.44 -15.57 0.45
N ASN A 210 -5.81 -16.85 0.52
CA ASN A 210 -6.57 -17.52 -0.55
C ASN A 210 -7.96 -16.90 -0.72
N ILE A 211 -8.68 -16.62 0.38
CA ILE A 211 -9.98 -15.93 0.34
C ILE A 211 -9.83 -14.55 -0.32
N ARG A 212 -8.83 -13.75 0.08
CA ARG A 212 -8.55 -12.43 -0.53
C ARG A 212 -8.24 -12.53 -2.02
N GLN A 213 -7.46 -13.53 -2.42
CA GLN A 213 -7.14 -13.77 -3.82
C GLN A 213 -8.40 -14.16 -4.61
N SER A 214 -9.27 -15.00 -4.04
CA SER A 214 -10.56 -15.39 -4.63
C SER A 214 -11.49 -14.19 -4.81
N ILE A 215 -11.58 -13.30 -3.79
CA ILE A 215 -12.30 -12.02 -3.87
C ILE A 215 -11.73 -11.14 -4.99
N ALA A 216 -10.40 -10.99 -5.05
CA ALA A 216 -9.74 -10.19 -6.08
C ALA A 216 -9.98 -10.75 -7.50
N ASN A 217 -10.06 -12.07 -7.63
CA ASN A 217 -10.38 -12.78 -8.86
C ASN A 217 -11.88 -12.80 -9.17
N GLN A 218 -12.74 -12.32 -8.26
CA GLN A 218 -14.20 -12.33 -8.36
C GLN A 218 -14.80 -13.74 -8.43
N ASP A 219 -14.10 -14.74 -7.90
CA ASP A 219 -14.65 -16.09 -7.74
C ASP A 219 -15.42 -16.16 -6.42
N PHE A 220 -16.68 -15.73 -6.46
CA PHE A 220 -17.54 -15.65 -5.27
C PHE A 220 -17.97 -17.03 -4.76
N ASP A 221 -18.05 -18.04 -5.63
CA ASP A 221 -18.42 -19.41 -5.24
C ASP A 221 -17.26 -20.07 -4.48
N GLU A 222 -16.02 -19.93 -4.96
CA GLU A 222 -14.82 -20.36 -4.25
C GLU A 222 -14.66 -19.59 -2.94
N THR A 223 -14.83 -18.26 -2.96
CA THR A 223 -14.74 -17.42 -1.75
C THR A 223 -15.72 -17.89 -0.67
N GLN A 224 -16.98 -18.11 -1.04
CA GLN A 224 -18.03 -18.57 -0.13
C GLN A 224 -17.68 -19.94 0.47
N SER A 225 -17.19 -20.87 -0.36
CA SER A 225 -16.79 -22.21 0.08
C SER A 225 -15.63 -22.13 1.08
N LEU A 226 -14.58 -21.37 0.77
CA LEU A 226 -13.43 -21.17 1.66
C LEU A 226 -13.82 -20.53 3.00
N ILE A 227 -14.72 -19.55 2.99
CA ILE A 227 -15.22 -18.93 4.23
C ILE A 227 -15.98 -19.95 5.08
N LEU A 228 -16.90 -20.73 4.50
CA LEU A 228 -17.69 -21.71 5.23
C LEU A 228 -16.85 -22.83 5.83
N GLU A 229 -15.87 -23.34 5.08
CA GLU A 229 -14.96 -24.39 5.55
C GLU A 229 -14.05 -23.92 6.69
N SER A 230 -13.66 -22.64 6.69
CA SER A 230 -12.72 -22.10 7.66
C SER A 230 -13.37 -21.45 8.88
N GLU A 231 -14.63 -21.02 8.81
CA GLU A 231 -15.30 -20.27 9.87
C GLU A 231 -15.34 -21.00 11.22
N ALA A 232 -15.60 -22.31 11.22
CA ALA A 232 -15.58 -23.12 12.45
C ALA A 232 -14.18 -23.13 13.09
N SER A 233 -13.13 -23.29 12.27
CA SER A 233 -11.74 -23.34 12.75
C SER A 233 -11.27 -22.03 13.39
N PHE A 234 -11.75 -20.90 12.88
CA PHE A 234 -11.47 -19.57 13.41
C PHE A 234 -12.29 -19.24 14.67
N SER A 235 -13.50 -19.80 14.78
CA SER A 235 -14.38 -19.59 15.93
C SER A 235 -13.93 -20.35 17.18
N GLU A 236 -13.27 -21.50 17.00
CA GLU A 236 -12.85 -22.40 18.09
C GLU A 236 -11.45 -22.09 18.67
N ASN A 237 -10.63 -21.30 17.97
CA ASN A 237 -9.25 -20.96 18.38
C ASN A 237 -9.06 -19.45 18.62
N PRO A 238 -9.49 -18.92 19.77
CA PRO A 238 -9.35 -17.49 20.10
C PRO A 238 -7.91 -17.05 20.38
N ASP A 239 -6.96 -17.99 20.50
CA ASP A 239 -5.54 -17.71 20.78
C ASP A 239 -4.84 -17.00 19.60
N ASN A 240 -5.42 -17.06 18.40
CA ASN A 240 -4.88 -16.42 17.20
C ASN A 240 -5.76 -15.23 16.74
N ARG A 241 -5.87 -14.25 17.64
CA ARG A 241 -6.78 -13.09 17.49
C ARG A 241 -6.54 -12.30 16.20
N ASP A 242 -5.30 -12.00 15.85
CA ASP A 242 -4.99 -11.16 14.69
C ASP A 242 -5.49 -11.79 13.38
N VAL A 243 -5.29 -13.10 13.22
CA VAL A 243 -5.77 -13.80 12.01
C VAL A 243 -7.30 -13.87 11.98
N TYR A 244 -7.93 -14.04 13.15
CA TYR A 244 -9.38 -13.99 13.25
C TYR A 244 -9.93 -12.61 12.86
N GLU A 245 -9.34 -11.51 13.32
CA GLU A 245 -9.76 -10.15 12.97
C GLU A 245 -9.69 -9.94 11.44
N GLU A 246 -8.58 -10.36 10.83
CA GLU A 246 -8.36 -10.25 9.38
C GLU A 246 -9.30 -11.14 8.56
N PHE A 247 -9.55 -12.37 9.04
CA PHE A 247 -10.55 -13.26 8.47
C PHE A 247 -11.94 -12.61 8.50
N PHE A 248 -12.32 -12.06 9.66
CA PHE A 248 -13.62 -11.43 9.86
C PHE A 248 -13.82 -10.21 8.96
N LEU A 249 -12.81 -9.34 8.82
CA LEU A 249 -12.85 -8.21 7.89
C LEU A 249 -12.98 -8.68 6.44
N THR A 250 -12.21 -9.70 6.05
CA THR A 250 -12.26 -10.29 4.70
C THR A 250 -13.64 -10.87 4.41
N LYS A 251 -14.27 -11.52 5.40
CA LYS A 251 -15.66 -12.00 5.31
C LYS A 251 -16.65 -10.84 5.09
N GLN A 252 -16.53 -9.75 5.86
CA GLN A 252 -17.41 -8.58 5.68
C GLN A 252 -17.24 -7.95 4.30
N GLN A 253 -16.00 -7.85 3.80
CA GLN A 253 -15.72 -7.34 2.45
C GLN A 253 -16.41 -8.20 1.38
N PHE A 254 -16.30 -9.52 1.46
CA PHE A 254 -16.99 -10.44 0.56
C PHE A 254 -18.52 -10.26 0.62
N LEU A 255 -19.09 -10.16 1.83
CA LEU A 255 -20.53 -9.95 1.99
C LEU A 255 -21.00 -8.62 1.38
N LEU A 256 -20.20 -7.56 1.47
CA LEU A 256 -20.50 -6.28 0.78
C LEU A 256 -20.49 -6.45 -0.73
N GLN A 257 -19.45 -7.08 -1.30
CA GLN A 257 -19.32 -7.27 -2.74
C GLN A 257 -20.39 -8.20 -3.34
N SER A 258 -20.86 -9.17 -2.56
CA SER A 258 -21.98 -10.06 -2.95
C SER A 258 -23.36 -9.46 -2.68
N GLY A 259 -23.45 -8.22 -2.17
CA GLY A 259 -24.71 -7.53 -1.90
C GLY A 259 -25.46 -8.00 -0.65
N GLN A 260 -24.83 -8.81 0.20
CA GLN A 260 -25.42 -9.36 1.43
C GLN A 260 -25.34 -8.34 2.60
N TYR A 261 -25.75 -7.10 2.37
CA TYR A 261 -25.61 -5.97 3.30
C TYR A 261 -26.24 -6.21 4.68
N ASN A 262 -27.38 -6.90 4.73
CA ASN A 262 -28.07 -7.22 5.99
C ASN A 262 -27.21 -8.11 6.90
N GLN A 263 -26.47 -9.06 6.32
CA GLN A 263 -25.57 -9.92 7.10
C GLN A 263 -24.40 -9.12 7.65
N VAL A 264 -23.87 -8.15 6.91
CA VAL A 264 -22.82 -7.24 7.40
C VAL A 264 -23.30 -6.46 8.62
N ILE A 265 -24.49 -5.86 8.54
CA ILE A 265 -25.07 -5.10 9.66
C ILE A 265 -25.28 -6.00 10.89
N GLN A 266 -25.76 -7.24 10.69
CA GLN A 266 -25.94 -8.20 11.78
C GLN A 266 -24.59 -8.60 12.39
N ASN A 267 -23.59 -8.92 11.56
CA ASN A 267 -22.26 -9.29 12.00
C ASN A 267 -21.60 -8.17 12.82
N CYS A 268 -21.71 -6.92 12.39
CA CYS A 268 -21.17 -5.78 13.15
C CYS A 268 -21.84 -5.60 14.51
N LYS A 269 -23.12 -5.97 14.66
CA LYS A 269 -23.85 -5.91 15.94
C LYS A 269 -23.59 -7.10 16.86
N ASN A 270 -23.02 -8.20 16.35
CA ASN A 270 -22.81 -9.42 17.12
C ASN A 270 -21.71 -9.25 18.17
N LYS A 271 -21.78 -10.04 19.25
CA LYS A 271 -20.78 -10.04 20.33
C LYS A 271 -19.36 -10.31 19.82
N ASN A 272 -19.21 -11.04 18.71
CA ASN A 272 -17.90 -11.34 18.13
C ASN A 272 -17.14 -10.09 17.65
N THR A 273 -17.83 -8.98 17.38
CA THR A 273 -17.18 -7.68 17.12
C THR A 273 -16.38 -7.19 18.32
N SER A 274 -16.76 -7.55 19.55
CA SER A 274 -16.02 -7.17 20.75
C SER A 274 -14.64 -7.87 20.88
N LEU A 275 -14.37 -8.87 20.03
CA LEU A 275 -13.06 -9.50 19.94
C LEU A 275 -12.07 -8.68 19.12
N ILE A 276 -12.54 -7.74 18.29
CA ILE A 276 -11.70 -6.86 17.48
C ILE A 276 -11.19 -5.74 18.38
N GLN A 277 -9.89 -5.71 18.60
CA GLN A 277 -9.25 -4.72 19.48
C GLN A 277 -8.43 -3.70 18.70
N SER A 278 -7.94 -4.06 17.51
CA SER A 278 -7.20 -3.12 16.67
C SER A 278 -8.08 -1.92 16.32
N ARG A 279 -7.56 -0.72 16.57
CA ARG A 279 -8.24 0.54 16.23
C ARG A 279 -8.48 0.65 14.72
N GLU A 280 -7.53 0.17 13.93
CA GLU A 280 -7.62 0.18 12.46
C GLU A 280 -8.74 -0.75 11.99
N ASN A 281 -8.79 -1.97 12.53
CA ASN A 281 -9.82 -2.96 12.19
C ASN A 281 -11.22 -2.53 12.66
N CYS A 282 -11.31 -1.89 13.82
CA CYS A 282 -12.56 -1.26 14.29
C CYS A 282 -13.04 -0.16 13.33
N LEU A 283 -12.12 0.67 12.84
CA LEU A 283 -12.45 1.74 11.89
C LEU A 283 -12.91 1.16 10.54
N GLU A 284 -12.22 0.14 10.05
CA GLU A 284 -12.58 -0.54 8.80
C GLU A 284 -13.94 -1.24 8.89
N LEU A 285 -14.22 -1.91 10.01
CA LEU A 285 -15.52 -2.52 10.24
C LEU A 285 -16.64 -1.48 10.32
N ALA A 286 -16.40 -0.32 10.94
CA ALA A 286 -17.35 0.78 10.95
C ALA A 286 -17.60 1.34 9.54
N GLN A 287 -16.57 1.39 8.68
CA GLN A 287 -16.73 1.73 7.26
C GLN A 287 -17.59 0.68 6.53
N TYR A 288 -17.35 -0.61 6.75
CA TYR A 288 -18.17 -1.69 6.19
C TYR A 288 -19.63 -1.63 6.62
N GLN A 289 -19.88 -1.35 7.90
CA GLN A 289 -21.22 -1.13 8.40
C GLN A 289 -21.87 0.10 7.74
N TRP A 290 -21.12 1.20 7.54
CA TRP A 290 -21.61 2.39 6.87
C TRP A 290 -22.04 2.10 5.43
N TYR A 291 -21.19 1.40 4.66
CA TYR A 291 -21.52 0.99 3.30
C TYR A 291 -22.78 0.13 3.26
N ALA A 292 -22.92 -0.83 4.17
CA ALA A 292 -24.10 -1.68 4.24
C ALA A 292 -25.38 -0.89 4.52
N HIS A 293 -25.36 0.06 5.47
CA HIS A 293 -26.50 0.95 5.74
C HIS A 293 -26.82 1.83 4.52
N PHE A 294 -25.80 2.41 3.88
CA PHE A 294 -25.97 3.24 2.69
C PHE A 294 -26.65 2.48 1.54
N HIS A 295 -26.20 1.27 1.24
CA HIS A 295 -26.76 0.45 0.15
C HIS A 295 -28.15 -0.12 0.46
N GLN A 296 -28.53 -0.20 1.73
CA GLN A 296 -29.89 -0.56 2.18
C GLN A 296 -30.83 0.64 2.31
N ASP A 297 -30.41 1.83 1.88
CA ASP A 297 -31.15 3.09 2.00
C ASP A 297 -31.51 3.46 3.46
N GLN A 298 -30.74 2.95 4.43
CA GLN A 298 -30.82 3.27 5.85
C GLN A 298 -29.99 4.52 6.14
N LEU A 299 -30.41 5.65 5.55
CA LEU A 299 -29.62 6.87 5.47
C LEU A 299 -29.42 7.56 6.84
N ASP A 300 -30.36 7.41 7.77
CA ASP A 300 -30.27 7.98 9.11
C ASP A 300 -29.20 7.26 9.94
N GLU A 301 -29.16 5.93 9.88
CA GLU A 301 -28.15 5.11 10.52
C GLU A 301 -26.76 5.37 9.92
N ALA A 302 -26.66 5.45 8.59
CA ALA A 302 -25.42 5.79 7.91
C ALA A 302 -24.92 7.19 8.30
N THR A 303 -25.81 8.18 8.41
CA THR A 303 -25.48 9.54 8.86
C THR A 303 -25.01 9.54 10.31
N ALA A 304 -25.71 8.82 11.18
CA ALA A 304 -25.33 8.72 12.59
C ALA A 304 -23.95 8.08 12.77
N LEU A 305 -23.67 7.00 12.03
CA LEU A 305 -22.39 6.30 12.07
C LEU A 305 -21.23 7.17 11.57
N LEU A 306 -21.45 7.92 10.48
CA LEU A 306 -20.46 8.85 9.93
C LEU A 306 -20.09 9.95 10.94
N LYS A 307 -21.09 10.68 11.47
CA LYS A 307 -20.89 11.86 12.33
C LYS A 307 -20.47 11.52 13.76
N LYS A 308 -20.99 10.42 14.32
CA LYS A 308 -20.73 10.05 15.73
C LYS A 308 -19.48 9.19 15.89
N ASN A 309 -19.13 8.38 14.89
CA ASN A 309 -18.03 7.43 15.01
C ASN A 309 -16.89 7.80 14.08
N LEU A 310 -17.08 7.71 12.76
CA LEU A 310 -15.99 7.81 11.78
C LEU A 310 -15.25 9.16 11.82
N GLU A 311 -16.00 10.28 11.76
CA GLU A 311 -15.40 11.63 11.79
C GLU A 311 -14.67 11.92 13.11
N ARG A 312 -15.17 11.38 14.22
CA ARG A 312 -14.55 11.58 15.54
C ARG A 312 -13.30 10.73 15.73
N TRP A 313 -13.28 9.52 15.18
CA TRP A 313 -12.19 8.58 15.36
C TRP A 313 -11.01 8.85 14.42
N CYS A 314 -11.26 9.40 13.24
CA CYS A 314 -10.28 9.56 12.17
C CYS A 314 -10.55 10.87 11.38
N PRO A 315 -10.24 12.04 11.97
CA PRO A 315 -10.46 13.33 11.31
C PRO A 315 -9.59 13.55 10.06
N GLU A 316 -8.44 12.88 9.95
CA GLU A 316 -7.54 12.94 8.81
C GLU A 316 -8.17 12.44 7.49
N LEU A 317 -9.19 11.58 7.58
CA LEU A 317 -9.97 11.12 6.42
C LEU A 317 -11.16 12.05 6.11
N SER A 318 -11.17 13.28 6.64
CA SER A 318 -12.25 14.26 6.45
C SER A 318 -12.71 14.43 4.99
N PRO A 319 -11.84 14.50 3.96
CA PRO A 319 -12.30 14.64 2.59
C PRO A 319 -13.12 13.44 2.10
N LYS A 320 -12.77 12.23 2.53
CA LYS A 320 -13.50 11.00 2.22
C LYS A 320 -14.86 10.98 2.95
N TRP A 321 -14.91 11.43 4.21
CA TRP A 321 -16.16 11.56 4.96
C TRP A 321 -17.12 12.58 4.36
N LYS A 322 -16.62 13.76 3.97
CA LYS A 322 -17.42 14.77 3.25
C LYS A 322 -17.95 14.23 1.92
N TYR A 323 -17.15 13.45 1.20
CA TYR A 323 -17.58 12.78 -0.03
C TYR A 323 -18.72 11.79 0.23
N TRP A 324 -18.65 11.01 1.30
CA TRP A 324 -19.71 10.10 1.71
C TRP A 324 -20.98 10.81 2.17
N GLU A 325 -20.84 11.89 2.95
CA GLU A 325 -21.96 12.74 3.35
C GLU A 325 -22.64 13.38 2.13
N ALA A 326 -21.89 13.78 1.12
CA ALA A 326 -22.45 14.28 -0.12
C ALA A 326 -23.34 13.24 -0.82
N PHE A 327 -22.98 11.96 -0.80
CA PHE A 327 -23.82 10.88 -1.33
C PHE A 327 -25.09 10.64 -0.51
N LEU A 328 -25.02 10.76 0.83
CA LEU A 328 -26.21 10.69 1.68
C LEU A 328 -27.19 11.82 1.33
N LEU A 329 -26.70 13.05 1.24
CA LEU A 329 -27.51 14.21 0.85
C LEU A 329 -28.07 14.08 -0.58
N PHE A 330 -27.31 13.48 -1.48
CA PHE A 330 -27.75 13.21 -2.85
C PHE A 330 -28.93 12.22 -2.88
N ARG A 331 -28.83 11.10 -2.14
CA ARG A 331 -29.93 10.13 -1.97
C ARG A 331 -31.17 10.78 -1.37
N GLN A 332 -30.99 11.66 -0.38
CA GLN A 332 -32.06 12.45 0.26
C GLN A 332 -32.63 13.58 -0.63
N LYS A 333 -32.19 13.70 -1.89
CA LYS A 333 -32.59 14.78 -2.81
C LYS A 333 -32.23 16.20 -2.33
N SER A 334 -31.31 16.32 -1.38
CA SER A 334 -30.76 17.59 -0.91
C SER A 334 -29.63 18.07 -1.83
N LEU A 335 -29.95 18.27 -3.12
CA LEU A 335 -28.98 18.44 -4.20
C LEU A 335 -28.04 19.64 -3.97
N LYS A 336 -28.55 20.78 -3.47
CA LYS A 336 -27.74 21.97 -3.21
C LYS A 336 -26.70 21.74 -2.10
N ASN A 337 -27.09 21.05 -1.03
CA ASN A 337 -26.19 20.74 0.08
C ASN A 337 -25.15 19.69 -0.33
N SER A 338 -25.58 18.68 -1.10
CA SER A 338 -24.68 17.70 -1.70
C SER A 338 -23.61 18.36 -2.58
N LEU A 339 -24.02 19.25 -3.49
CA LEU A 339 -23.10 19.98 -4.38
C LEU A 339 -22.07 20.80 -3.59
N ARG A 340 -22.51 21.49 -2.54
CA ARG A 340 -21.62 22.26 -1.66
C ARG A 340 -20.53 21.36 -1.05
N LEU A 341 -20.90 20.22 -0.47
CA LEU A 341 -19.93 19.29 0.13
C LEU A 341 -18.97 18.69 -0.90
N VAL A 342 -19.46 18.38 -2.11
CA VAL A 342 -18.61 17.93 -3.22
C VAL A 342 -17.55 18.97 -3.56
N HIS A 343 -17.92 20.25 -3.67
CA HIS A 343 -16.95 21.32 -3.94
C HIS A 343 -15.94 21.51 -2.82
N GLU A 344 -16.38 21.39 -1.56
CA GLU A 344 -15.50 21.50 -0.40
C GLU A 344 -14.43 20.40 -0.35
N CYS A 345 -14.75 19.15 -0.68
CA CYS A 345 -13.81 18.04 -0.56
C CYS A 345 -12.89 17.86 -1.79
N GLN A 346 -13.29 18.34 -2.97
CA GLN A 346 -12.59 18.11 -4.24
C GLN A 346 -11.12 18.55 -4.25
N GLN A 347 -10.76 19.65 -3.59
CA GLN A 347 -9.38 20.14 -3.58
C GLN A 347 -8.44 19.17 -2.86
N GLU A 348 -8.91 18.62 -1.73
CA GLU A 348 -8.15 17.70 -0.89
C GLU A 348 -8.12 16.29 -1.48
N LEU A 349 -9.16 15.88 -2.22
CA LEU A 349 -9.23 14.58 -2.87
C LEU A 349 -8.27 14.38 -4.04
N LYS A 350 -7.56 15.42 -4.51
CA LYS A 350 -6.62 15.32 -5.65
C LYS A 350 -5.50 14.28 -5.45
N THR A 351 -5.19 13.93 -4.21
CA THR A 351 -4.22 12.88 -3.85
C THR A 351 -4.77 11.46 -4.04
N LEU A 352 -6.10 11.32 -4.18
CA LEU A 352 -6.82 10.07 -4.38
C LEU A 352 -7.56 10.12 -5.73
N PRO A 353 -6.89 9.73 -6.84
CA PRO A 353 -7.40 9.98 -8.19
C PRO A 353 -8.83 9.54 -8.45
N ASN A 354 -9.18 8.33 -8.03
CA ASN A 354 -10.50 7.76 -8.24
C ASN A 354 -11.58 8.48 -7.43
N TYR A 355 -11.31 8.87 -6.18
CA TYR A 355 -12.24 9.68 -5.38
C TYR A 355 -12.41 11.09 -5.94
N TYR A 356 -11.32 11.71 -6.41
CA TYR A 356 -11.39 13.02 -7.06
C TYR A 356 -12.28 12.99 -8.31
N LEU A 357 -12.04 12.03 -9.20
CA LEU A 357 -12.85 11.89 -10.41
C LEU A 357 -14.27 11.41 -10.11
N GLY A 358 -14.46 10.53 -9.12
CA GLY A 358 -15.77 10.13 -8.62
C GLY A 358 -16.58 11.33 -8.09
N SER A 359 -15.94 12.26 -7.38
CA SER A 359 -16.57 13.51 -6.94
C SER A 359 -16.93 14.45 -8.09
N LYS A 360 -16.18 14.40 -9.20
CA LYS A 360 -16.53 15.13 -10.43
C LYS A 360 -17.72 14.48 -11.14
N MET A 361 -17.79 13.15 -11.15
CA MET A 361 -18.96 12.42 -11.66
C MET A 361 -20.21 12.73 -10.82
N LEU A 362 -20.11 12.70 -9.49
CA LEU A 362 -21.23 13.09 -8.61
C LEU A 362 -21.67 14.54 -8.84
N GLU A 363 -20.73 15.48 -9.05
CA GLU A 363 -21.04 16.86 -9.43
C GLU A 363 -21.88 16.92 -10.72
N LEU A 364 -21.53 16.15 -11.76
CA LEU A 364 -22.32 16.08 -12.99
C LEU A 364 -23.71 15.46 -12.75
N MET A 365 -23.79 14.38 -11.96
CA MET A 365 -25.07 13.74 -11.62
C MET A 365 -26.00 14.71 -10.90
N ILE A 366 -25.47 15.54 -9.99
CA ILE A 366 -26.24 16.56 -9.28
C ILE A 366 -26.74 17.64 -10.24
N LEU A 367 -25.87 18.18 -11.11
CA LEU A 367 -26.26 19.21 -12.08
C LEU A 367 -27.29 18.71 -13.08
N PHE A 368 -27.17 17.45 -13.49
CA PHE A 368 -28.16 16.78 -14.32
C PHE A 368 -29.52 16.70 -13.61
N ASP A 369 -29.56 16.24 -12.36
CA ASP A 369 -30.79 16.17 -11.55
C ASP A 369 -31.38 17.56 -11.24
N GLN A 370 -30.58 18.63 -11.27
CA GLN A 370 -31.03 20.03 -11.11
C GLN A 370 -31.50 20.67 -12.42
N ASN A 371 -31.28 20.04 -13.57
CA ASN A 371 -31.52 20.60 -14.91
C ASN A 371 -30.75 21.92 -15.18
N GLU A 372 -29.55 22.06 -14.62
CA GLU A 372 -28.67 23.24 -14.77
C GLU A 372 -27.76 23.08 -16.00
N VAL A 373 -28.36 23.14 -17.20
CA VAL A 373 -27.71 22.79 -18.48
C VAL A 373 -26.43 23.60 -18.74
N ASP A 374 -26.45 24.92 -18.52
CA ASP A 374 -25.29 25.79 -18.76
C ASP A 374 -24.07 25.39 -17.92
N TRP A 375 -24.31 25.05 -16.65
CA TRP A 375 -23.26 24.60 -15.74
C TRP A 375 -22.80 23.18 -16.08
N LEU A 376 -23.73 22.32 -16.48
CA LEU A 376 -23.43 20.95 -16.89
C LEU A 376 -22.48 20.95 -18.09
N ASP A 377 -22.75 21.72 -19.14
CA ASP A 377 -21.92 21.84 -20.34
C ASP A 377 -20.48 22.23 -20.00
N TYR A 378 -20.34 23.27 -19.18
CA TYR A 378 -19.03 23.73 -18.70
C TYR A 378 -18.29 22.64 -17.91
N LYS A 379 -19.00 21.91 -17.04
CA LYS A 379 -18.38 20.89 -16.17
C LYS A 379 -18.03 19.62 -16.92
N VAL A 380 -18.85 19.22 -17.89
CA VAL A 380 -18.56 18.10 -18.81
C VAL A 380 -17.27 18.36 -19.57
N GLU A 381 -17.10 19.56 -20.14
CA GLU A 381 -15.89 19.93 -20.88
C GLU A 381 -14.65 19.95 -19.99
N ASN A 382 -14.79 20.40 -18.74
CA ASN A 382 -13.70 20.35 -17.77
C ASN A 382 -13.31 18.92 -17.39
N LEU A 383 -14.30 18.04 -17.17
CA LEU A 383 -14.05 16.64 -16.87
C LEU A 383 -13.41 15.92 -18.06
N ARG A 384 -13.83 16.22 -19.30
CA ARG A 384 -13.20 15.70 -20.53
C ARG A 384 -11.70 15.97 -20.55
N LYS A 385 -11.30 17.23 -20.32
CA LYS A 385 -9.89 17.64 -20.27
C LYS A 385 -9.13 16.93 -19.15
N LEU A 386 -9.79 16.72 -18.01
CA LEU A 386 -9.20 16.06 -16.86
C LEU A 386 -8.99 14.56 -17.07
N ILE A 387 -9.98 13.85 -17.61
CA ILE A 387 -9.88 12.43 -17.98
C ILE A 387 -8.76 12.25 -19.02
N HIS A 388 -8.70 13.13 -20.03
CA HIS A 388 -7.62 13.09 -21.02
C HIS A 388 -6.23 13.26 -20.38
N ARG A 389 -6.07 14.22 -19.46
CA ARG A 389 -4.81 14.44 -18.73
C ARG A 389 -4.39 13.21 -17.93
N TRP A 390 -5.34 12.41 -17.47
CA TRP A 390 -5.12 11.26 -16.59
C TRP A 390 -5.26 9.92 -17.30
N LYS A 391 -5.22 9.91 -18.64
CA LYS A 391 -5.35 8.71 -19.47
C LYS A 391 -4.44 7.58 -18.97
N GLY A 392 -5.01 6.40 -18.80
CA GLY A 392 -4.33 5.20 -18.26
C GLY A 392 -4.25 5.12 -16.73
N LYS A 393 -4.67 6.15 -16.00
CA LYS A 393 -4.76 6.16 -14.52
C LYS A 393 -6.19 6.24 -14.01
N VAL A 394 -7.15 6.52 -14.88
CA VAL A 394 -8.58 6.64 -14.54
C VAL A 394 -9.23 5.26 -14.54
N SER A 395 -10.12 5.00 -13.58
CA SER A 395 -11.00 3.83 -13.60
C SER A 395 -11.77 3.75 -14.92
N ALA A 396 -11.78 2.56 -15.55
CA ALA A 396 -12.51 2.33 -16.80
C ALA A 396 -14.02 2.60 -16.65
N ARG A 397 -14.58 2.44 -15.44
CA ARG A 397 -15.97 2.77 -15.14
C ARG A 397 -16.24 4.27 -15.19
N ILE A 398 -15.37 5.11 -14.61
CA ILE A 398 -15.50 6.58 -14.71
C ILE A 398 -15.43 7.02 -16.16
N ASP A 399 -14.45 6.51 -16.91
CA ASP A 399 -14.27 6.86 -18.32
C ASP A 399 -15.52 6.49 -19.13
N SER A 400 -16.03 5.26 -18.97
CA SER A 400 -17.22 4.83 -19.70
C SER A 400 -18.49 5.58 -19.28
N ALA A 401 -18.69 5.82 -17.98
CA ALA A 401 -19.82 6.60 -17.49
C ALA A 401 -19.79 8.03 -18.03
N PHE A 402 -18.60 8.66 -18.08
CA PHE A 402 -18.43 9.96 -18.68
C PHE A 402 -18.82 9.98 -20.17
N HIS A 403 -18.39 8.97 -20.95
CA HIS A 403 -18.76 8.89 -22.38
C HIS A 403 -20.27 8.73 -22.58
N VAL A 404 -20.96 7.98 -21.71
CA VAL A 404 -22.42 7.88 -21.74
C VAL A 404 -23.05 9.24 -21.42
N LEU A 405 -22.65 9.89 -20.32
CA LEU A 405 -23.18 11.21 -19.93
C LEU A 405 -22.94 12.30 -20.98
N HIS A 406 -21.74 12.36 -21.55
CA HIS A 406 -21.41 13.29 -22.62
C HIS A 406 -22.24 13.02 -23.88
N GLY A 407 -22.44 11.75 -24.23
CA GLY A 407 -23.33 11.36 -25.32
C GLY A 407 -24.79 11.77 -25.06
N ILE A 408 -25.22 11.68 -23.80
CA ILE A 408 -26.57 12.10 -23.39
C ILE A 408 -26.76 13.61 -23.59
N GLN A 409 -25.82 14.40 -23.09
CA GLN A 409 -25.88 15.86 -23.10
C GLN A 409 -25.79 16.45 -24.53
N THR A 410 -25.12 15.77 -25.45
CA THR A 410 -24.88 16.30 -26.82
C THR A 410 -25.94 15.92 -27.86
N LYS A 411 -26.81 14.94 -27.60
CA LYS A 411 -27.81 14.46 -28.58
C LYS A 411 -29.17 15.16 -28.41
N VAL A 412 -29.74 15.58 -29.54
CA VAL A 412 -31.10 16.13 -29.66
C VAL A 412 -32.14 14.98 -29.60
N PRO A 413 -33.37 15.16 -29.08
CA PRO A 413 -34.21 14.08 -28.54
C PRO A 413 -34.77 13.01 -29.49
N ILE A 414 -34.40 13.00 -30.79
CA ILE A 414 -35.25 12.36 -31.80
C ILE A 414 -35.25 10.81 -31.70
N ASN A 415 -34.19 10.16 -31.21
CA ASN A 415 -34.13 8.68 -31.00
C ASN A 415 -33.21 8.28 -29.81
N PHE A 416 -33.27 9.05 -28.73
CA PHE A 416 -32.31 8.99 -27.63
C PHE A 416 -32.24 7.62 -26.90
N ILE A 417 -33.38 6.96 -26.69
CA ILE A 417 -33.46 5.69 -25.95
C ILE A 417 -32.85 4.53 -26.74
N GLU A 418 -33.12 4.44 -28.05
CA GLU A 418 -32.56 3.39 -28.92
C GLU A 418 -31.03 3.50 -29.04
N ASP A 419 -30.53 4.73 -29.16
CA ASP A 419 -29.10 5.05 -29.20
C ASP A 419 -28.38 4.71 -27.87
N LEU A 420 -29.08 4.80 -26.74
CA LEU A 420 -28.53 4.46 -25.43
C LEU A 420 -28.50 2.95 -25.19
N ASN A 421 -29.55 2.24 -25.60
CA ASN A 421 -29.59 0.77 -25.50
C ASN A 421 -28.49 0.09 -26.33
N THR A 422 -28.04 0.75 -27.40
CA THR A 422 -26.94 0.29 -28.25
C THR A 422 -25.57 0.87 -27.82
N ASN A 423 -25.51 1.67 -26.76
CA ASN A 423 -24.28 2.32 -26.32
C ASN A 423 -23.32 1.30 -25.67
N VAL A 424 -22.19 1.07 -26.34
CA VAL A 424 -21.14 0.12 -25.91
C VAL A 424 -20.60 0.46 -24.51
N HIS A 425 -20.51 1.73 -24.12
CA HIS A 425 -20.04 2.12 -22.79
C HIS A 425 -21.05 1.79 -21.70
N LEU A 426 -22.35 1.96 -21.96
CA LEU A 426 -23.40 1.58 -21.00
C LEU A 426 -23.44 0.06 -20.81
N GLN A 427 -23.38 -0.70 -21.90
CA GLN A 427 -23.33 -2.17 -21.86
C GLN A 427 -22.14 -2.67 -21.04
N LYS A 428 -20.94 -2.08 -21.24
CA LYS A 428 -19.75 -2.42 -20.43
C LYS A 428 -19.93 -2.16 -18.94
N LEU A 429 -20.61 -1.07 -18.57
CA LEU A 429 -20.90 -0.76 -17.17
C LEU A 429 -21.91 -1.72 -16.55
N GLN A 430 -22.94 -2.10 -17.31
CA GLN A 430 -23.98 -3.05 -16.90
C GLN A 430 -23.41 -4.46 -16.74
N ASP A 431 -22.61 -4.92 -17.71
CA ASP A 431 -21.95 -6.23 -17.70
C ASP A 431 -21.02 -6.39 -16.48
N GLY A 432 -20.35 -5.31 -16.08
CA GLY A 432 -19.54 -5.28 -14.87
C GLY A 432 -18.33 -6.23 -14.87
N LYS A 433 -17.82 -6.64 -16.03
CA LYS A 433 -16.72 -7.63 -16.10
C LYS A 433 -15.34 -7.01 -16.10
N GLY A 434 -14.39 -7.67 -15.44
CA GLY A 434 -12.97 -7.30 -15.44
C GLY A 434 -12.74 -5.89 -14.92
N ILE A 435 -12.11 -5.03 -15.72
CA ILE A 435 -11.83 -3.62 -15.37
C ILE A 435 -13.08 -2.75 -15.20
N TYR A 436 -14.25 -3.25 -15.63
CA TYR A 436 -15.54 -2.60 -15.45
C TYR A 436 -16.30 -3.10 -14.23
N ASN A 437 -15.70 -3.95 -13.39
CA ASN A 437 -16.40 -4.42 -12.19
C ASN A 437 -16.68 -3.29 -11.21
N TRP A 438 -17.89 -3.29 -10.68
CA TRP A 438 -18.31 -2.35 -9.66
C TRP A 438 -17.93 -2.87 -8.28
N ASN A 439 -17.37 -1.99 -7.45
CA ASN A 439 -17.03 -2.30 -6.08
C ASN A 439 -17.84 -1.39 -5.12
N PRO A 440 -18.78 -1.95 -4.32
CA PRO A 440 -19.66 -1.15 -3.46
C PRO A 440 -18.93 -0.41 -2.32
N ILE A 441 -17.65 -0.73 -2.09
CA ILE A 441 -16.82 -0.13 -1.03
C ILE A 441 -15.77 0.86 -1.56
N ASP A 442 -15.85 1.25 -2.84
CA ASP A 442 -14.89 2.15 -3.48
C ASP A 442 -15.50 3.54 -3.77
N PHE A 443 -14.89 4.32 -4.67
CA PHE A 443 -15.31 5.67 -5.03
C PHE A 443 -16.72 5.75 -5.65
N GLU A 444 -17.20 4.69 -6.31
CA GLU A 444 -18.51 4.65 -6.98
C GLU A 444 -19.59 4.08 -6.04
N LEU A 445 -20.08 4.91 -5.11
CA LEU A 445 -21.10 4.46 -4.14
C LEU A 445 -22.47 4.20 -4.77
N ILE A 446 -22.80 4.89 -5.86
CA ILE A 446 -23.99 4.62 -6.66
C ILE A 446 -23.49 4.16 -8.02
N ARG A 447 -23.89 2.95 -8.43
CA ARG A 447 -23.61 2.42 -9.76
C ARG A 447 -24.03 3.41 -10.83
N TYR A 448 -23.09 3.83 -11.67
CA TYR A 448 -23.37 4.78 -12.74
C TYR A 448 -24.40 4.23 -13.72
N ASP A 449 -24.32 2.95 -14.08
CA ASP A 449 -25.28 2.31 -14.97
C ASP A 449 -26.70 2.28 -14.40
N CYS A 450 -26.86 1.98 -13.10
CA CYS A 450 -28.17 2.02 -12.45
C CYS A 450 -28.73 3.45 -12.42
N TRP A 451 -27.92 4.42 -11.99
CA TRP A 451 -28.37 5.82 -11.93
C TRP A 451 -28.74 6.37 -13.31
N ILE A 452 -27.95 6.07 -14.35
CA ILE A 452 -28.25 6.46 -15.73
C ILE A 452 -29.58 5.84 -16.14
N SER A 453 -29.77 4.53 -15.94
CA SER A 453 -31.00 3.82 -16.32
C SER A 453 -32.24 4.38 -15.60
N ASP A 454 -32.13 4.73 -14.31
CA ASP A 454 -33.21 5.31 -13.51
C ASP A 454 -33.66 6.72 -13.96
N ARG A 455 -32.86 7.41 -14.77
CA ARG A 455 -33.18 8.74 -15.32
C ARG A 455 -33.71 8.69 -16.75
N LEU A 456 -33.65 7.50 -17.36
CA LEU A 456 -34.11 7.24 -18.72
C LEU A 456 -35.50 6.60 -18.75
N ASN A 457 -35.93 6.03 -17.62
CA ASN A 457 -37.30 5.59 -17.34
C ASN A 457 -38.10 6.73 -16.72
#